data_AF-A0AA97EVP5-F1
#
_entry.id   AF-A0AA97EVP5-F1
#
_cell.length_a   1.000
_cell.length_b   1.000
_cell.length_c   1.000
_cell.angle_alpha   90.00
_cell.angle_beta   90.00
_cell.angle_gamma   90.00
#
_symmetry.space_group_name_H-M   'P 1'
#
loop_
_entity.id
_entity.type
_entity.pdbx_description
1 polymer ?
#
loop_
_entity_poly.entity_id
_entity_poly.type
_entity_poly.pdbx_seq_one_letter_code
_entity_poly.pdbx_strand_id
1 'polypeptide(L)'
;MAIKNGKAPFITQDDFDLTMKSIKGRNANRNRVVMMFSHFLGLRAKELAALKIRDVIDNKGRIKETIRLLAAYTKGGVYREVFLVDPTAQELLKKYIYAERSINQGDSALFLSQKGGNFSANTMQRMITNIYKNAGIKASSHSGRRTFATRLIRENVDIYSIQQLMGHSSIQTTQEYFVSDPNLLKAAVYKLSK
;
A
#
# COMPACT_ATOMS: atom_id res chain seq x y z
N MET A 1 -23.97 -10.30 -2.00
CA MET A 1 -23.22 -10.81 -0.81
C MET A 1 -23.01 -9.64 0.14
N ALA A 2 -23.65 -9.67 1.32
CA ALA A 2 -23.78 -8.52 2.21
C ALA A 2 -22.45 -8.06 2.82
N ILE A 3 -22.15 -6.77 2.68
CA ILE A 3 -20.98 -6.11 3.28
C ILE A 3 -21.26 -5.90 4.77
N LYS A 4 -20.59 -6.66 5.65
CA LYS A 4 -20.62 -6.40 7.10
C LYS A 4 -20.15 -4.97 7.41
N ASN A 5 -20.95 -4.26 8.18
CA ASN A 5 -20.78 -2.88 8.65
C ASN A 5 -19.41 -2.65 9.33
N GLY A 6 -18.73 -1.56 8.95
CA GLY A 6 -17.55 -1.01 9.66
C GLY A 6 -16.17 -1.28 9.03
N LYS A 7 -16.03 -2.21 8.08
CA LYS A 7 -14.72 -2.52 7.47
C LYS A 7 -14.48 -1.70 6.19
N ALA A 8 -13.28 -1.14 6.03
CA ALA A 8 -12.88 -0.38 4.84
C ALA A 8 -13.17 -1.17 3.55
N PRO A 9 -13.79 -0.61 2.51
CA PRO A 9 -14.22 -1.39 1.34
C PRO A 9 -13.06 -1.89 0.49
N PHE A 10 -13.28 -3.03 -0.20
CA PHE A 10 -12.43 -3.52 -1.28
C PHE A 10 -12.55 -2.60 -2.49
N ILE A 11 -11.44 -2.35 -3.19
CA ILE A 11 -11.36 -1.49 -4.37
C ILE A 11 -11.15 -2.37 -5.59
N THR A 12 -12.04 -2.26 -6.58
CA THR A 12 -11.87 -2.95 -7.87
C THR A 12 -10.73 -2.33 -8.66
N GLN A 13 -10.25 -3.02 -9.70
CA GLN A 13 -9.24 -2.44 -10.59
C GLN A 13 -9.79 -1.17 -11.27
N ASP A 14 -11.04 -1.19 -11.74
CA ASP A 14 -11.68 -0.04 -12.37
C ASP A 14 -11.80 1.18 -11.43
N ASP A 15 -12.19 0.96 -10.17
CA ASP A 15 -12.26 2.04 -9.16
C ASP A 15 -10.87 2.60 -8.86
N PHE A 16 -9.85 1.74 -8.82
CA PHE A 16 -8.47 2.17 -8.63
C PHE A 16 -7.96 2.97 -9.82
N ASP A 17 -8.23 2.53 -11.05
CA ASP A 17 -7.84 3.22 -12.27
C ASP A 17 -8.55 4.57 -12.40
N LEU A 18 -9.84 4.65 -12.07
CA LEU A 18 -10.59 5.90 -11.98
C LEU A 18 -9.96 6.84 -10.94
N THR A 19 -9.57 6.30 -9.79
CA THR A 19 -8.87 7.05 -8.75
C THR A 19 -7.53 7.59 -9.25
N MET A 20 -6.73 6.78 -9.95
CA MET A 20 -5.43 7.21 -10.49
C MET A 20 -5.57 8.28 -11.58
N LYS A 21 -6.63 8.19 -12.41
CA LYS A 21 -6.97 9.17 -13.45
C LYS A 21 -7.46 10.51 -12.87
N SER A 22 -8.16 10.50 -11.73
CA SER A 22 -8.68 11.72 -11.10
C SER A 22 -7.61 12.57 -10.42
N ILE A 23 -6.44 11.98 -10.09
CA ILE A 23 -5.32 12.70 -9.46
C ILE A 23 -4.72 13.73 -10.42
N LYS A 24 -4.87 15.01 -10.10
CA LYS A 24 -4.38 16.16 -10.88
C LYS A 24 -3.73 17.21 -9.96
N GLY A 25 -3.12 18.23 -10.58
CA GLY A 25 -2.54 19.39 -9.90
C GLY A 25 -1.09 19.22 -9.46
N ARG A 26 -0.57 20.21 -8.71
CA ARG A 26 0.85 20.35 -8.36
C ARG A 26 1.49 19.11 -7.74
N ASN A 27 0.71 18.32 -7.00
CA ASN A 27 1.25 17.16 -6.28
C ASN A 27 0.84 15.80 -6.90
N ALA A 28 0.51 15.78 -8.19
CA ALA A 28 -0.06 14.61 -8.83
C ALA A 28 0.89 13.40 -8.82
N ASN A 29 2.20 13.58 -9.07
CA ASN A 29 3.15 12.45 -9.06
C ASN A 29 3.25 11.84 -7.67
N ARG A 30 3.48 12.66 -6.63
CA ARG A 30 3.47 12.23 -5.22
C ARG A 30 2.23 11.42 -4.88
N ASN A 31 1.05 11.96 -5.20
CA ASN A 31 -0.22 11.34 -4.85
C ASN A 31 -0.41 9.99 -5.56
N ARG A 32 -0.01 9.86 -6.82
CA ARG A 32 -0.05 8.59 -7.55
C ARG A 32 0.85 7.53 -6.91
N VAL A 33 2.07 7.89 -6.52
CA VAL A 33 2.97 6.96 -5.83
C VAL A 33 2.38 6.50 -4.49
N VAL A 34 1.81 7.43 -3.71
CA VAL A 34 1.14 7.09 -2.44
C VAL A 34 0.00 6.10 -2.65
N MET A 35 -0.85 6.31 -3.66
CA MET A 35 -1.96 5.41 -3.96
C MET A 35 -1.46 4.04 -4.44
N MET A 36 -0.42 4.01 -5.27
CA MET A 36 0.22 2.78 -5.73
C MET A 36 0.77 1.97 -4.55
N PHE A 37 1.48 2.61 -3.63
CA PHE A 37 2.03 1.94 -2.45
C PHE A 37 0.95 1.48 -1.48
N SER A 38 -0.13 2.25 -1.32
CA SER A 38 -1.27 1.81 -0.51
C SER A 38 -1.94 0.55 -1.10
N HIS A 39 -2.10 0.50 -2.43
CA HIS A 39 -2.87 -0.55 -3.10
C HIS A 39 -2.05 -1.82 -3.42
N PHE A 40 -0.78 -1.69 -3.79
CA PHE A 40 0.05 -2.81 -4.25
C PHE A 40 1.11 -3.26 -3.25
N LEU A 41 1.48 -2.42 -2.28
CA LEU A 41 2.43 -2.77 -1.21
C LEU A 41 1.73 -2.91 0.15
N GLY A 42 0.42 -2.63 0.20
CA GLY A 42 -0.41 -2.74 1.40
C GLY A 42 0.03 -1.82 2.54
N LEU A 43 0.68 -0.69 2.26
CA LEU A 43 1.21 0.17 3.32
C LEU A 43 0.12 0.89 4.13
N ARG A 44 0.33 0.99 5.44
CA ARG A 44 -0.50 1.83 6.33
C ARG A 44 -0.16 3.30 6.12
N ALA A 45 -1.10 4.20 6.40
CA ALA A 45 -0.88 5.65 6.33
C ALA A 45 0.31 6.12 7.19
N LYS A 46 0.52 5.52 8.37
CA LYS A 46 1.68 5.82 9.23
C LYS A 46 3.02 5.37 8.62
N GLU A 47 3.03 4.25 7.90
CA GLU A 47 4.24 3.72 7.25
C GLU A 47 4.57 4.60 6.04
N LEU A 48 3.57 4.94 5.22
CA LEU A 48 3.70 5.89 4.12
C LEU A 48 4.25 7.24 4.59
N ALA A 49 3.71 7.78 5.70
CA ALA A 49 4.15 9.05 6.26
C ALA A 49 5.60 9.03 6.81
N ALA A 50 6.10 7.86 7.21
CA ALA A 50 7.40 7.68 7.82
C ALA A 50 8.52 7.32 6.83
N LEU A 51 8.18 6.84 5.63
CA LEU A 51 9.15 6.48 4.59
C LEU A 51 10.09 7.64 4.28
N LYS A 52 11.37 7.32 4.08
CA LYS A 52 12.43 8.25 3.67
C LYS A 52 12.92 7.92 2.26
N ILE A 53 13.61 8.86 1.64
CA ILE A 53 14.18 8.68 0.29
C ILE A 53 15.11 7.46 0.27
N ARG A 54 16.01 7.33 1.25
CA ARG A 54 16.96 6.21 1.36
C ARG A 54 16.30 4.83 1.44
N ASP A 55 15.02 4.76 1.82
CA ASP A 55 14.33 3.48 1.96
C ASP A 55 13.93 2.89 0.59
N VAL A 56 13.86 3.72 -0.46
CA VAL A 56 13.30 3.34 -1.76
C VAL A 56 14.25 3.52 -2.94
N ILE A 57 15.33 4.29 -2.78
CA ILE A 57 16.36 4.49 -3.80
C ILE A 57 17.75 4.32 -3.20
N ASP A 58 18.68 3.72 -3.95
CA ASP A 58 20.07 3.59 -3.55
C ASP A 58 20.89 4.86 -3.88
N ASN A 59 22.15 4.88 -3.43
CA ASN A 59 23.07 5.99 -3.67
C ASN A 59 23.49 6.14 -5.16
N LYS A 60 23.14 5.18 -6.02
CA LYS A 60 23.36 5.22 -7.47
C LYS A 60 22.09 5.66 -8.22
N GLY A 61 21.02 6.02 -7.52
CA GLY A 61 19.75 6.45 -8.12
C GLY A 61 18.88 5.29 -8.64
N ARG A 62 19.16 4.04 -8.24
CA ARG A 62 18.37 2.88 -8.62
C ARG A 62 17.26 2.64 -7.61
N ILE A 63 16.05 2.40 -8.11
CA ILE A 63 14.90 2.04 -7.27
C ILE A 63 15.17 0.68 -6.63
N LYS A 64 14.94 0.57 -5.34
CA LYS A 64 15.07 -0.68 -4.59
C LYS A 64 13.81 -1.53 -4.79
N GLU A 65 14.00 -2.80 -5.11
CA GLU A 65 12.90 -3.78 -5.17
C GLU A 65 12.37 -4.15 -3.78
N THR A 66 13.22 -4.07 -2.75
CA THR A 66 12.85 -4.36 -1.36
C THR A 66 12.90 -3.09 -0.53
N ILE A 67 11.78 -2.74 0.10
CA ILE A 67 11.69 -1.63 1.05
C ILE A 67 11.52 -2.22 2.45
N ARG A 68 12.48 -1.94 3.33
CA ARG A 68 12.40 -2.35 4.73
C ARG A 68 11.65 -1.31 5.55
N LEU A 69 10.45 -1.66 5.99
CA LEU A 69 9.64 -0.81 6.85
C LEU A 69 10.10 -1.00 8.28
N LEU A 70 10.85 -0.02 8.77
CA LEU A 70 11.35 -0.02 10.13
C LEU A 70 10.18 0.11 11.12
N ALA A 71 10.19 -0.74 12.15
CA ALA A 71 9.24 -0.73 13.25
C ALA A 71 9.51 0.41 14.25
N ALA A 72 9.61 1.64 13.76
CA ALA A 72 10.26 2.74 14.48
C ALA A 72 9.63 3.15 15.83
N TYR A 73 8.59 2.47 16.35
CA TYR A 73 7.97 2.79 17.65
C TYR A 73 7.40 1.60 18.45
N THR A 74 7.82 0.34 18.24
CA THR A 74 7.40 -0.77 19.11
C THR A 74 8.56 -1.37 19.88
N LYS A 75 8.39 -1.50 21.21
CA LYS A 75 9.24 -2.32 22.10
C LYS A 75 9.24 -3.75 21.52
N GLY A 76 10.27 -4.11 20.75
CA GLY A 76 10.38 -5.41 20.07
C GLY A 76 10.94 -5.43 18.63
N GLY A 77 11.11 -4.30 17.94
CA GLY A 77 12.00 -4.22 16.76
C GLY A 77 11.63 -5.04 15.50
N VAL A 78 10.39 -5.53 15.35
CA VAL A 78 10.01 -6.39 14.22
C VAL A 78 9.76 -5.57 12.95
N TYR A 79 10.79 -5.42 12.11
CA TYR A 79 10.66 -4.87 10.77
C TYR A 79 9.84 -5.80 9.86
N ARG A 80 9.26 -5.24 8.79
CA ARG A 80 8.74 -6.04 7.67
C ARG A 80 9.30 -5.52 6.35
N GLU A 81 9.44 -6.40 5.39
CA GLU A 81 9.83 -6.03 4.04
C GLU A 81 8.60 -5.98 3.14
N VAL A 82 8.61 -5.06 2.18
CA VAL A 82 7.65 -5.02 1.07
C VAL A 82 8.40 -4.99 -0.23
N PHE A 83 7.77 -5.54 -1.26
CA PHE A 83 8.38 -5.79 -2.55
C PHE A 83 7.78 -4.83 -3.60
N LEU A 84 8.56 -3.83 -3.99
CA LEU A 84 8.26 -2.90 -5.08
C LEU A 84 8.75 -3.51 -6.40
N VAL A 85 8.07 -4.56 -6.85
CA VAL A 85 8.43 -5.31 -8.08
C VAL A 85 7.58 -4.93 -9.28
N ASP A 86 6.50 -4.15 -9.07
CA ASP A 86 5.64 -3.68 -10.15
C ASP A 86 6.35 -2.58 -10.98
N PRO A 87 6.56 -2.78 -12.31
CA PRO A 87 7.29 -1.82 -13.13
C PRO A 87 6.64 -0.44 -13.19
N THR A 88 5.30 -0.37 -13.19
CA THR A 88 4.55 0.89 -13.21
C THR A 88 4.79 1.68 -11.91
N ALA A 89 4.79 0.99 -10.77
CA ALA A 89 5.07 1.57 -9.46
C ALA A 89 6.51 2.10 -9.38
N GLN A 90 7.48 1.33 -9.89
CA GLN A 90 8.88 1.75 -9.97
C GLN A 90 9.05 2.99 -10.86
N GLU A 91 8.41 3.02 -12.03
CA GLU A 91 8.47 4.16 -12.95
C GLU A 91 7.85 5.42 -12.34
N LEU A 92 6.65 5.31 -11.74
CA LEU A 92 5.99 6.43 -11.06
C LEU A 92 6.84 6.97 -9.91
N LEU A 93 7.43 6.08 -9.11
CA LEU A 93 8.33 6.47 -8.02
C LEU A 93 9.56 7.19 -8.56
N LYS A 94 10.20 6.65 -9.60
CA LYS A 94 11.36 7.26 -10.26
C LYS A 94 10.99 8.66 -10.73
N LYS A 95 9.91 8.81 -11.51
CA LYS A 95 9.43 10.11 -11.98
C LYS A 95 9.21 11.10 -10.85
N TYR A 96 8.60 10.67 -9.75
CA TYR A 96 8.40 11.53 -8.58
C TYR A 96 9.72 11.96 -7.93
N ILE A 97 10.65 11.03 -7.70
CA ILE A 97 11.94 11.34 -7.05
C ILE A 97 12.75 12.32 -7.90
N TYR A 98 12.88 12.06 -9.20
CA TYR A 98 13.70 12.89 -10.09
C TYR A 98 13.09 14.27 -10.37
N ALA A 99 11.77 14.40 -10.33
CA ALA A 99 11.10 15.68 -10.57
C ALA A 99 10.99 16.57 -9.32
N GLU A 100 10.79 15.96 -8.14
CA GLU A 100 10.35 16.71 -6.95
C GLU A 100 11.27 16.51 -5.73
N ARG A 101 12.19 15.55 -5.77
CA ARG A 101 13.08 15.19 -4.64
C ARG A 101 14.55 15.27 -5.03
N SER A 102 15.43 15.09 -4.04
CA SER A 102 16.87 14.99 -4.23
C SER A 102 17.38 13.69 -3.62
N ILE A 103 18.10 12.89 -4.41
CA ILE A 103 18.69 11.62 -3.95
C ILE A 103 19.75 11.82 -2.86
N ASN A 104 20.35 13.01 -2.80
CA ASN A 104 21.35 13.37 -1.79
C ASN A 104 20.72 13.66 -0.42
N GLN A 105 19.39 13.79 -0.35
CA GLN A 105 18.64 14.00 0.88
C GLN A 105 18.02 12.69 1.39
N GLY A 106 18.82 11.62 1.46
CA GLY A 106 18.34 10.27 1.81
C GLY A 106 17.51 10.21 3.09
N ASP A 107 17.80 11.09 4.06
CA ASP A 107 17.16 11.12 5.38
C ASP A 107 15.86 11.91 5.45
N SER A 108 15.56 12.70 4.40
CA SER A 108 14.31 13.43 4.26
C SER A 108 13.15 12.46 4.00
N ALA A 109 11.97 12.80 4.53
CA ALA A 109 10.75 12.03 4.27
C ALA A 109 10.53 11.87 2.76
N LEU A 110 10.08 10.72 2.29
CA LEU A 110 9.84 10.44 0.87
C LEU A 110 8.68 11.27 0.32
N PHE A 111 7.62 11.47 1.11
CA PHE A 111 6.46 12.26 0.73
C PHE A 111 6.37 13.53 1.56
N LEU A 112 6.38 14.70 0.91
CA LEU A 112 6.18 15.99 1.59
C LEU A 112 4.71 16.35 1.61
N SER A 113 4.25 16.90 2.74
CA SER A 113 2.95 17.55 2.85
C SER A 113 2.86 18.79 1.98
N GLN A 114 1.65 19.34 1.82
CA GLN A 114 1.45 20.58 1.05
C GLN A 114 2.25 21.78 1.62
N LYS A 115 2.61 21.75 2.90
CA LYS A 115 3.43 22.79 3.56
C LYS A 115 4.94 22.52 3.46
N GLY A 116 5.37 21.50 2.71
CA GLY A 116 6.80 21.15 2.54
C GLY A 116 7.41 20.31 3.66
N GLY A 117 6.77 20.19 4.82
CA GLY A 117 7.20 19.32 5.92
C GLY A 117 6.66 17.88 5.82
N ASN A 118 7.02 17.04 6.78
CA ASN A 118 6.60 15.64 6.86
C ASN A 118 5.07 15.51 6.98
N PHE A 119 4.52 14.42 6.44
CA PHE A 119 3.15 14.03 6.80
C PHE A 119 3.10 13.50 8.23
N SER A 120 2.02 13.83 8.94
CA SER A 120 1.58 13.00 10.06
C SER A 120 0.74 11.83 9.53
N ALA A 121 0.64 10.74 10.30
CA ALA A 121 -0.22 9.61 9.93
C ALA A 121 -1.68 10.04 9.63
N ASN A 122 -2.21 10.97 10.43
CA ASN A 122 -3.58 11.49 10.27
C ASN A 122 -3.74 12.32 9.00
N THR A 123 -2.76 13.16 8.66
CA THR A 123 -2.83 13.98 7.43
C THR A 123 -2.64 13.12 6.19
N MET A 124 -1.78 12.10 6.23
CA MET A 124 -1.66 11.08 5.18
C MET A 124 -2.98 10.33 4.98
N GLN A 125 -3.61 9.87 6.07
CA GLN A 125 -4.91 9.20 6.01
C GLN A 125 -5.97 10.10 5.36
N ARG A 126 -6.09 11.36 5.80
CA ARG A 126 -7.05 12.32 5.23
C ARG A 126 -6.78 12.56 3.75
N MET A 127 -5.51 12.69 3.35
CA MET A 127 -5.15 12.87 1.95
C MET A 127 -5.60 11.67 1.10
N ILE A 128 -5.32 10.43 1.53
CA ILE A 128 -5.72 9.23 0.79
C ILE A 128 -7.25 9.14 0.69
N THR A 129 -7.98 9.35 1.79
CA THR A 129 -9.45 9.35 1.80
C THR A 129 -10.01 10.43 0.86
N ASN A 130 -9.41 11.63 0.84
CA ASN A 130 -9.83 12.71 -0.05
C ASN A 130 -9.56 12.38 -1.52
N ILE A 131 -8.46 11.71 -1.85
CA ILE A 131 -8.18 11.26 -3.22
C ILE A 131 -9.28 10.31 -3.72
N TYR A 132 -9.67 9.32 -2.91
CA TYR A 132 -10.80 8.43 -3.25
C TYR A 132 -12.11 9.21 -3.37
N LYS A 133 -12.41 10.10 -2.41
CA LYS A 133 -13.63 10.93 -2.44
C LYS A 133 -13.72 11.77 -3.72
N ASN A 134 -12.61 12.37 -4.14
CA ASN A 134 -12.55 13.17 -5.36
C ASN A 134 -12.75 12.34 -6.64
N ALA A 135 -12.49 11.04 -6.57
CA ALA A 135 -12.78 10.09 -7.64
C ALA A 135 -14.23 9.56 -7.61
N GLY A 136 -15.05 10.00 -6.63
CA GLY A 136 -16.40 9.45 -6.42
C GLY A 136 -16.42 8.09 -5.73
N ILE A 137 -15.27 7.61 -5.23
CA ILE A 137 -15.14 6.28 -4.63
C ILE A 137 -15.27 6.39 -3.11
N LYS A 138 -16.24 5.66 -2.53
CA LYS A 138 -16.41 5.58 -1.07
C LYS A 138 -15.35 4.63 -0.51
N ALA A 139 -14.21 5.17 -0.09
CA ALA A 139 -13.10 4.39 0.46
C ALA A 139 -12.35 5.16 1.56
N SER A 140 -11.43 4.47 2.23
CA SER A 140 -10.57 5.05 3.27
C SER A 140 -9.10 4.74 3.03
N SER A 141 -8.22 5.30 3.87
CA SER A 141 -6.78 4.96 3.86
C SER A 141 -6.46 3.47 4.01
N HIS A 142 -7.37 2.68 4.59
CA HIS A 142 -7.19 1.23 4.76
C HIS A 142 -7.72 0.41 3.58
N SER A 143 -8.46 1.01 2.65
CA SER A 143 -9.09 0.30 1.54
C SER A 143 -8.06 -0.29 0.57
N GLY A 144 -6.97 0.45 0.25
CA GLY A 144 -5.87 -0.06 -0.57
C GLY A 144 -5.20 -1.27 0.07
N ARG A 145 -4.88 -1.16 1.36
CA ARG A 145 -4.28 -2.24 2.15
C ARG A 145 -5.18 -3.48 2.27
N ARG A 146 -6.48 -3.29 2.46
CA ARG A 146 -7.44 -4.40 2.44
C ARG A 146 -7.46 -5.08 1.08
N THR A 147 -7.48 -4.28 0.01
CA THR A 147 -7.49 -4.78 -1.36
C THR A 147 -6.25 -5.62 -1.64
N PHE A 148 -5.07 -5.15 -1.21
CA PHE A 148 -3.83 -5.92 -1.27
C PHE A 148 -3.97 -7.29 -0.58
N ALA A 149 -4.41 -7.33 0.68
CA ALA A 149 -4.59 -8.58 1.40
C ALA A 149 -5.60 -9.52 0.72
N THR A 150 -6.76 -8.99 0.30
CA THR A 150 -7.77 -9.78 -0.40
C THR A 150 -7.28 -10.32 -1.74
N ARG A 151 -6.45 -9.57 -2.49
CA ARG A 151 -5.85 -10.05 -3.74
C ARG A 151 -4.87 -11.21 -3.48
N LEU A 152 -4.00 -11.10 -2.47
CA LEU A 152 -3.11 -12.21 -2.09
C LEU A 152 -3.89 -13.48 -1.70
N ILE A 153 -4.99 -13.34 -0.97
CA ILE A 153 -5.86 -14.47 -0.62
C ILE A 153 -6.44 -15.13 -1.88
N ARG A 154 -6.88 -14.34 -2.86
CA ARG A 154 -7.42 -14.83 -4.14
C ARG A 154 -6.37 -15.56 -4.99
N GLU A 155 -5.12 -15.13 -4.90
CA GLU A 155 -3.97 -15.81 -5.52
C GLU A 155 -3.52 -17.06 -4.74
N ASN A 156 -4.27 -17.48 -3.71
CA ASN A 156 -3.95 -18.64 -2.85
C ASN A 156 -2.59 -18.51 -2.12
N VAL A 157 -2.15 -17.29 -1.84
CA VAL A 157 -0.98 -17.07 -0.98
C VAL A 157 -1.31 -17.54 0.44
N ASP A 158 -0.37 -18.23 1.07
CA ASP A 158 -0.58 -18.76 2.41
C ASP A 158 -0.78 -17.63 3.44
N ILE A 159 -1.61 -17.90 4.44
CA ILE A 159 -2.02 -16.90 5.43
C ILE A 159 -0.84 -16.37 6.28
N TYR A 160 0.22 -17.16 6.46
CA TYR A 160 1.41 -16.74 7.20
C TYR A 160 2.25 -15.76 6.37
N SER A 161 2.44 -16.01 5.08
CA SER A 161 3.06 -15.05 4.15
C SER A 161 2.25 -13.76 4.07
N ILE A 162 0.91 -13.85 4.00
CA ILE A 162 0.05 -12.65 4.05
C ILE A 162 0.24 -11.90 5.37
N GLN A 163 0.31 -12.61 6.51
CA GLN A 163 0.54 -12.00 7.82
C GLN A 163 1.87 -11.24 7.86
N GLN A 164 2.95 -11.82 7.32
CA GLN A 164 4.28 -11.20 7.23
C GLN A 164 4.26 -9.97 6.32
N LEU A 165 3.71 -10.13 5.11
CA LEU A 165 3.53 -9.04 4.14
C LEU A 165 2.67 -7.92 4.69
N MET A 166 1.73 -8.20 5.59
CA MET A 166 0.93 -7.18 6.24
C MET A 166 1.63 -6.63 7.50
N GLY A 167 2.50 -7.38 8.15
CA GLY A 167 3.03 -7.05 9.48
C GLY A 167 1.91 -6.99 10.52
N HIS A 168 1.13 -8.07 10.61
CA HIS A 168 0.19 -8.29 11.71
C HIS A 168 0.87 -9.12 12.79
N SER A 169 0.82 -8.65 14.04
CA SER A 169 1.36 -9.39 15.20
C SER A 169 0.56 -10.65 15.52
N SER A 170 -0.72 -10.70 15.13
CA SER A 170 -1.59 -11.86 15.28
C SER A 170 -2.21 -12.26 13.94
N ILE A 171 -2.29 -13.56 13.71
CA ILE A 171 -2.96 -14.13 12.55
C ILE A 171 -4.47 -13.83 12.54
N GLN A 172 -5.07 -13.62 13.72
CA GLN A 172 -6.49 -13.30 13.86
C GLN A 172 -6.87 -12.02 13.11
N THR A 173 -5.96 -11.02 13.09
CA THR A 173 -6.13 -9.80 12.29
C THR A 173 -6.07 -10.07 10.79
N THR A 174 -5.34 -11.10 10.36
CA THR A 174 -5.28 -11.53 8.95
C THR A 174 -6.53 -12.35 8.57
N GLN A 175 -7.04 -13.19 9.48
CA GLN A 175 -8.26 -13.97 9.28
C GLN A 175 -9.48 -13.11 8.98
N GLU A 176 -9.52 -11.87 9.50
CA GLU A 176 -10.58 -10.90 9.18
C GLU A 176 -10.74 -10.56 7.68
N TYR A 177 -9.72 -10.86 6.87
CA TYR A 177 -9.72 -10.67 5.41
C TYR A 177 -10.11 -11.93 4.65
N PHE A 178 -10.07 -13.11 5.30
CA PHE A 178 -10.54 -14.35 4.72
C PHE A 178 -12.07 -14.35 4.74
N VAL A 179 -12.65 -14.23 3.55
CA VAL A 179 -14.03 -14.66 3.30
C VAL A 179 -13.90 -16.02 2.66
N SER A 180 -14.53 -17.04 3.23
CA SER A 180 -14.61 -18.35 2.58
C SER A 180 -15.32 -18.17 1.24
N ASP A 181 -14.57 -18.31 0.15
CA ASP A 181 -15.14 -18.38 -1.19
C ASP A 181 -15.32 -19.87 -1.53
N PRO A 182 -16.56 -20.39 -1.64
CA PRO A 182 -16.81 -21.78 -1.98
C PRO A 182 -16.16 -22.20 -3.30
N ASN A 183 -15.93 -21.28 -4.24
CA ASN A 183 -15.26 -21.58 -5.50
C ASN A 183 -13.75 -21.82 -5.29
N LEU A 184 -13.11 -21.06 -4.39
CA LEU A 184 -11.72 -21.30 -4.02
C LEU A 184 -11.58 -22.67 -3.33
N LEU A 185 -12.52 -23.03 -2.45
CA LEU A 185 -12.54 -24.34 -1.80
C LEU A 185 -12.72 -25.49 -2.81
N LYS A 186 -13.67 -25.36 -3.74
CA LYS A 186 -13.87 -26.35 -4.82
C LYS A 186 -12.63 -26.50 -5.71
N ALA A 187 -12.02 -25.39 -6.12
CA ALA A 187 -10.83 -25.40 -6.95
C ALA A 187 -9.63 -26.06 -6.23
N ALA A 188 -9.48 -25.82 -4.92
CA ALA A 188 -8.45 -26.45 -4.11
C ALA A 188 -8.63 -27.97 -4.03
N VAL A 189 -9.85 -28.45 -3.78
CA VAL A 189 -10.15 -29.90 -3.75
C VAL A 189 -9.96 -30.54 -5.12
N TYR A 190 -10.40 -29.89 -6.20
CA TYR A 190 -10.23 -30.41 -7.57
C TYR A 190 -8.76 -30.65 -7.96
N LYS A 191 -7.82 -29.83 -7.46
CA LYS A 191 -6.38 -30.01 -7.69
C LYS A 191 -5.83 -31.32 -7.11
N LEU A 192 -6.49 -31.87 -6.07
CA LEU A 192 -6.09 -33.14 -5.44
C LEU A 192 -6.66 -34.36 -6.15
N SER A 193 -7.64 -34.17 -7.04
CA SER A 193 -8.27 -35.23 -7.83
C SER A 193 -7.53 -35.53 -9.13
N LYS A 194 -6.29 -35.04 -9.27
CA LYS A 194 -5.39 -35.30 -10.39
C LYS A 194 -4.27 -36.24 -9.97
#